data_AF-V6KXS6-F1
#
_entry.id   AF-V6KXS6-F1
#
_cell.length_a   1.000
_cell.length_b   1.000
_cell.length_c   1.000
_cell.angle_alpha   90.00
_cell.angle_beta   90.00
_cell.angle_gamma   90.00
#
_symmetry.space_group_name_H-M   'P 1'
#
loop_
_entity.id
_entity.type
_entity.pdbx_description
1 polymer ?
#
loop_
_entity_poly.entity_id
_entity_poly.type
_entity_poly.pdbx_seq_one_letter_code
_entity_poly.pdbx_strand_id
1 'polypeptide(L)' 'MNQVQFLSLLLALSVALNIAITAGLLAYRSGASMPNALLTGAGAAASSLGVYFAALAAYK' A
#
# COMPACT_ATOMS: atom_id res chain seq x y z
N MET A 1 2.17 15.56 -16.57
CA MET A 1 2.36 14.15 -16.19
C MET A 1 2.59 13.36 -17.44
N ASN A 2 3.73 12.68 -17.55
CA ASN A 2 4.04 11.84 -18.71
C ASN A 2 3.36 10.45 -18.56
N GLN A 3 3.07 9.76 -19.67
CA GLN A 3 2.38 8.47 -19.68
C GLN A 3 3.04 7.43 -18.75
N VAL A 4 4.38 7.41 -18.72
CA VAL A 4 5.16 6.53 -17.84
C VAL A 4 4.87 6.82 -16.36
N GLN A 5 4.79 8.09 -15.95
CA GLN A 5 4.50 8.45 -14.56
C GLN A 5 3.11 7.99 -14.12
N PHE A 6 2.13 8.06 -15.02
CA PHE A 6 0.78 7.57 -14.74
C PHE A 6 0.76 6.05 -14.56
N LEU A 7 1.44 5.31 -15.45
CA LEU A 7 1.56 3.86 -15.34
C LEU A 7 2.32 3.43 -14.08
N SER A 8 3.40 4.12 -13.71
CA SER A 8 4.14 3.87 -12.47
C SER A 8 3.30 4.11 -11.22
N LEU A 9 2.44 5.14 -11.23
CA LEU A 9 1.56 5.45 -10.11
C LEU A 9 0.43 4.42 -9.97
N LEU A 10 -0.15 3.96 -11.08
CA LEU A 10 -1.09 2.85 -11.10
C LEU A 10 -0.44 1.54 -10.60
N LEU A 11 0.79 1.27 -11.02
CA LEU A 11 1.55 0.10 -10.57
C LEU A 11 1.79 0.17 -9.05
N ALA A 12 2.26 1.31 -8.55
CA ALA A 12 2.49 1.51 -7.12
C ALA A 12 1.20 1.35 -6.31
N LEU A 13 0.08 1.90 -6.79
CA LEU A 13 -1.23 1.73 -6.15
C LEU A 13 -1.67 0.27 -6.15
N SER A 14 -1.53 -0.43 -7.26
CA SER A 14 -1.87 -1.86 -7.37
C SER A 14 -1.07 -2.70 -6.38
N VAL A 15 0.25 -2.47 -6.29
CA VAL A 15 1.12 -3.16 -5.33
C VAL A 15 0.69 -2.84 -3.90
N ALA A 16 0.42 -1.58 -3.57
CA ALA A 16 -0.02 -1.17 -2.24
C ALA A 16 -1.35 -1.84 -1.84
N LEU A 17 -2.30 -1.99 -2.76
CA LEU A 17 -3.56 -2.69 -2.50
C LEU A 17 -3.37 -4.19 -2.27
N ASN A 18 -2.52 -4.84 -3.05
CA ASN A 18 -2.19 -6.26 -2.85
C ASN A 18 -1.53 -6.47 -1.47
N ILE A 19 -0.61 -5.59 -1.07
CA ILE A 19 0.02 -5.62 0.25
C ILE A 19 -1.03 -5.38 1.36
N ALA A 20 -1.93 -4.42 1.19
CA ALA A 20 -2.96 -4.12 2.17
C ALA A 20 -3.93 -5.28 2.40
N ILE A 21 -4.41 -5.91 1.32
CA ILE A 21 -5.33 -7.06 1.41
C ILE A 21 -4.62 -8.24 2.06
N THR A 22 -3.38 -8.55 1.64
CA THR A 22 -2.62 -9.65 2.22
C THR A 22 -2.31 -9.41 3.69
N ALA A 23 -1.85 -8.22 4.07
CA ALA A 23 -1.57 -7.86 5.46
C ALA A 23 -2.83 -7.87 6.34
N GLY A 24 -3.95 -7.35 5.84
CA GLY A 24 -5.22 -7.36 6.56
C GLY A 24 -5.77 -8.78 6.75
N LEU A 25 -5.71 -9.61 5.70
CA LEU A 25 -6.09 -11.02 5.79
C LEU A 25 -5.20 -11.77 6.79
N LEU A 26 -3.88 -11.52 6.75
CA LEU A 26 -2.93 -12.14 7.68
C LEU A 26 -3.24 -11.75 9.13
N ALA A 27 -3.47 -10.46 9.39
CA ALA A 27 -3.83 -9.96 10.70
C ALA A 27 -5.12 -10.61 11.23
N TYR A 28 -6.15 -10.72 10.38
CA TYR A 28 -7.39 -11.41 10.73
C TYR A 28 -7.14 -12.90 11.05
N ARG A 29 -6.35 -13.59 10.22
CA ARG A 29 -5.99 -15.01 10.43
C ARG A 29 -5.12 -15.23 11.66
N SER A 30 -4.37 -14.22 12.10
CA SER A 30 -3.58 -14.23 13.34
C SER A 30 -4.42 -13.92 14.59
N GLY A 31 -5.74 -13.77 14.46
CA GLY A 31 -6.65 -13.56 15.59
C GLY A 31 -6.89 -12.09 15.94
N ALA A 32 -6.47 -11.14 15.11
CA ALA A 32 -6.85 -9.74 15.29
C ALA A 32 -8.35 -9.55 15.03
N SER A 33 -8.97 -8.65 15.80
CA SER A 33 -10.34 -8.23 15.55
C SER A 33 -10.48 -7.59 14.16
N MET A 34 -11.67 -7.68 13.56
CA MET A 34 -11.92 -7.16 12.21
C MET A 34 -11.55 -5.67 12.05
N PRO A 35 -11.79 -4.76 13.03
CA PRO A 35 -11.30 -3.39 12.97
C PRO A 35 -9.77 -3.30 12.93
N ASN A 36 -9.07 -4.09 13.75
CA ASN A 36 -7.61 -4.09 13.78
C ASN A 36 -7.02 -4.64 12.47
N ALA A 37 -7.61 -5.71 11.92
CA ALA A 37 -7.18 -6.26 10.64
C ALA A 37 -7.32 -5.22 9.50
N LEU A 38 -8.40 -4.45 9.49
CA LEU A 38 -8.58 -3.34 8.54
C LEU A 38 -7.54 -2.24 8.74
N LEU A 39 -7.28 -1.84 9.99
CA LEU A 39 -6.27 -0.84 10.31
C LEU A 39 -4.86 -1.30 9.91
N THR A 40 -4.54 -2.58 10.09
CA THR A 40 -3.25 -3.16 9.65
C THR A 40 -3.11 -3.11 8.14
N GLY A 41 -4.14 -3.53 7.39
CA GLY A 41 -4.13 -3.44 5.93
C GLY A 41 -4.02 -1.99 5.43
N ALA A 42 -4.80 -1.08 6.01
CA ALA A 42 -4.76 0.35 5.68
C ALA A 42 -3.39 0.97 5.98
N GLY A 43 -2.77 0.62 7.11
CA GLY A 43 -1.41 1.03 7.46
C GLY A 43 -0.39 0.52 6.44
N ALA A 44 -0.50 -0.74 6.01
CA ALA A 44 0.38 -1.31 5.01
C ALA A 44 0.27 -0.61 3.64
N ALA A 45 -0.95 -0.26 3.21
CA ALA A 45 -1.16 0.57 2.02
C ALA A 45 -0.51 1.95 2.16
N ALA A 46 -0.75 2.63 3.29
CA ALA A 46 -0.23 3.98 3.53
C ALA A 46 1.31 4.01 3.56
N SER A 47 1.95 3.04 4.22
CA SER A 47 3.41 2.90 4.22
C SER A 47 3.96 2.65 2.82
N SER A 48 3.34 1.74 2.06
CA SER A 48 3.79 1.40 0.70
C SER A 48 3.71 2.60 -0.25
N LEU A 49 2.60 3.33 -0.22
CA LEU A 49 2.44 4.58 -0.99
C LEU A 49 3.38 5.68 -0.48
N GLY A 50 3.58 5.78 0.83
CA GLY A 50 4.51 6.73 1.44
C GLY A 50 5.94 6.54 0.92
N VAL A 51 6.42 5.29 0.83
CA VAL A 51 7.73 4.97 0.24
C VAL A 51 7.80 5.35 -1.24
N TYR A 52 6.74 5.09 -2.01
CA TYR A 52 6.69 5.48 -3.43
C TYR A 52 6.76 7.01 -3.60
N PHE A 53 6.01 7.76 -2.80
CA PHE A 53 6.07 9.23 -2.82
C PHE A 53 7.40 9.78 -2.33
N ALA A 54 8.01 9.18 -1.30
CA ALA A 54 9.34 9.54 -0.83
C ALA A 54 10.40 9.31 -1.92
N ALA A 55 10.33 8.18 -2.63
CA ALA A 55 11.20 7.89 -3.76
C ALA A 55 10.98 8.90 -4.91
N LEU A 56 9.73 9.23 -5.22
CA LEU A 56 9.40 10.28 -6.19
C LEU A 56 9.92 11.66 -5.77
N ALA A 57 10.03 11.97 -4.48
CA ALA A 57 10.60 13.23 -4.02
C ALA A 57 12.14 13.24 -4.06
N ALA A 58 12.77 12.08 -3.85
CA ALA A 58 14.23 11.95 -3.82
C ALA A 58 14.87 11.84 -5.22
N TYR A 59 14.20 11.19 -6.18
CA TYR A 59 14.76 10.85 -7.50
C TYR A 59 14.19 11.70 -8.64
N LYS A 60 13.58 12.85 -8.33
CA LYS A 60 12.93 13.73 -9.29
C LYS A 60 13.54 15.11 -9.29
#